data_AF-A0A9P4YCY1-F1
#
_entry.id   AF-A0A9P4YCY1-F1
#
_cell.length_a   1.000
_cell.length_b   1.000
_cell.length_c   1.000
_cell.angle_alpha   90.00
_cell.angle_beta   90.00
_cell.angle_gamma   90.00
#
_symmetry.space_group_name_H-M   'P 1'
#
loop_
_entity.id
_entity.type
_entity.pdbx_description
1 polymer ?
#
loop_
_entity_poly.entity_id
_entity_poly.type
_entity_poly.pdbx_seq_one_letter_code
_entity_poly.pdbx_strand_id
1 'polypeptide(L)'
;MCVNTGDIYKTLAEIETSQIMSDSQAFLKMREKYLEVRGFRSRFHALVKPVTLRFVKFQLWDLRNGYISICEQDCIPSDRTEYDYVPSDIKPPPMPPEVFIHYLEHDEGDISPLRNHWLPRLPKKRRTRVITDATLGSDAWGIHIIEGPNREVVFWVCLATIAASVVAGVLWSGLRADVPGGMGIGSLAVAVPPAVLAIFLFRMGGL
;
A
#
# COMPACT_ATOMS: atom_id res chain seq x y z
N MET A 1 10.40 -4.66 -4.77
CA MET A 1 9.24 -3.87 -4.30
C MET A 1 9.35 -3.69 -2.80
N CYS A 2 9.08 -2.51 -2.29
CA CYS A 2 9.25 -2.15 -0.89
C CYS A 2 7.87 -1.96 -0.26
N VAL A 3 7.61 -2.57 0.89
CA VAL A 3 6.31 -2.56 1.56
C VAL A 3 6.49 -2.23 3.04
N ASN A 4 5.60 -1.41 3.59
CA ASN A 4 5.59 -1.08 5.02
C ASN A 4 5.06 -2.27 5.84
N THR A 5 5.94 -2.93 6.59
CA THR A 5 5.61 -4.10 7.44
C THR A 5 5.49 -3.75 8.92
N GLY A 6 6.04 -2.61 9.34
CA GLY A 6 5.89 -2.05 10.69
C GLY A 6 5.72 -0.54 10.64
N ASP A 7 5.89 0.12 11.78
CA ASP A 7 5.90 1.60 11.85
C ASP A 7 7.23 2.14 11.27
N ILE A 8 8.34 1.51 11.65
CA ILE A 8 9.69 1.89 11.20
C ILE A 8 10.16 0.96 10.07
N TYR A 9 9.67 -0.29 10.06
CA TYR A 9 10.19 -1.33 9.19
C TYR A 9 9.56 -1.30 7.80
N LYS A 10 10.44 -1.30 6.80
CA LYS A 10 10.14 -1.45 5.39
C LYS A 10 10.83 -2.72 4.92
N THR A 11 10.07 -3.63 4.32
CA THR A 11 10.57 -4.94 3.86
C THR A 11 10.63 -4.98 2.34
N LEU A 12 11.71 -5.57 1.83
CA LEU A 12 11.88 -5.84 0.42
C LEU A 12 11.15 -7.13 0.02
N ALA A 13 10.20 -6.99 -0.90
CA ALA A 13 9.59 -8.06 -1.66
C ALA A 13 10.29 -8.17 -3.03
N GLU A 14 11.04 -9.26 -3.25
CA GLU A 14 11.65 -9.56 -4.54
C GLU A 14 10.72 -10.40 -5.41
N ILE A 15 10.70 -10.09 -6.71
CA ILE A 15 9.85 -10.77 -7.68
C ILE A 15 10.73 -11.20 -8.84
N GLU A 16 10.72 -12.50 -9.14
CA GLU A 16 11.44 -13.05 -10.27
C GLU A 16 10.70 -12.73 -11.57
N THR A 17 11.34 -11.94 -12.44
CA THR A 17 10.76 -11.44 -13.69
C THR A 17 11.17 -12.23 -14.93
N SER A 18 12.07 -13.22 -14.79
CA SER A 18 12.65 -14.02 -15.90
C SER A 18 11.60 -14.74 -16.76
N GLN A 19 10.51 -15.19 -16.14
CA GLN A 19 9.44 -15.97 -16.78
C GLN A 19 8.17 -15.13 -17.06
N ILE A 20 8.21 -13.82 -16.83
CA ILE A 20 7.03 -12.95 -16.95
C ILE A 20 7.00 -12.32 -18.34
N MET A 21 5.95 -12.63 -19.11
CA MET A 21 5.84 -12.18 -20.51
C MET A 21 4.84 -11.04 -20.72
N SER A 22 3.93 -10.80 -19.77
CA SER A 22 2.87 -9.79 -19.87
C SER A 22 2.79 -8.91 -18.62
N ASP A 23 2.21 -7.73 -18.78
CA ASP A 23 1.93 -6.82 -17.68
C ASP A 23 0.96 -7.47 -16.68
N SER A 24 -0.12 -8.09 -17.16
CA SER A 24 -1.09 -8.78 -16.30
C SER A 24 -0.44 -9.83 -15.39
N GLN A 25 0.43 -10.67 -15.94
CA GLN A 25 1.14 -11.69 -15.17
C GLN A 25 2.13 -11.06 -14.17
N ALA A 26 2.76 -9.93 -14.53
CA ALA A 26 3.64 -9.20 -13.64
C ALA A 26 2.88 -8.65 -12.42
N PHE A 27 1.77 -7.97 -12.67
CA PHE A 27 0.97 -7.33 -11.63
C PHE A 27 0.26 -8.33 -10.73
N LEU A 28 -0.18 -9.47 -11.28
CA LEU A 28 -0.67 -10.61 -10.49
C LEU A 28 0.39 -11.11 -9.50
N LYS A 29 1.60 -11.39 -9.97
CA LYS A 29 2.71 -11.80 -9.09
C LYS A 29 3.11 -10.72 -8.09
N MET A 30 3.07 -9.45 -8.49
CA MET A 30 3.30 -8.32 -7.58
C MET A 30 2.24 -8.27 -6.48
N ARG A 31 0.96 -8.47 -6.82
CA ARG A 31 -0.15 -8.52 -5.87
C ARG A 31 0.00 -9.68 -4.90
N GLU A 32 0.28 -10.88 -5.39
CA GLU A 32 0.51 -12.06 -4.55
C GLU A 32 1.64 -11.81 -3.55
N LYS A 33 2.79 -11.31 -4.02
CA LYS A 33 3.93 -10.99 -3.14
C LYS A 33 3.64 -9.82 -2.19
N TYR A 34 2.88 -8.83 -2.62
CA TYR A 34 2.45 -7.73 -1.76
C TYR A 34 1.59 -8.24 -0.61
N LEU A 35 0.59 -9.09 -0.90
CA LEU A 35 -0.30 -9.67 0.11
C LEU A 35 0.44 -10.61 1.07
N GLU A 36 1.41 -11.38 0.56
CA GLU A 36 2.26 -12.26 1.37
C GLU A 36 3.10 -11.45 2.38
N VAL A 37 3.81 -10.41 1.93
CA VAL A 37 4.66 -9.57 2.79
C VAL A 37 3.84 -8.77 3.80
N ARG A 38 2.62 -8.37 3.43
CA ARG A 38 1.70 -7.68 4.32
C ARG A 38 1.20 -8.57 5.47
N GLY A 39 1.23 -9.88 5.30
CA GLY A 39 0.90 -10.86 6.34
C GLY A 39 -0.45 -10.59 7.01
N PHE A 40 -0.45 -10.46 8.35
CA PHE A 40 -1.68 -10.23 9.12
C PHE A 40 -2.40 -8.91 8.76
N ARG A 41 -1.67 -7.86 8.32
CA ARG A 41 -2.27 -6.59 7.87
C ARG A 41 -3.10 -6.77 6.60
N SER A 42 -2.88 -7.83 5.82
CA SER A 42 -3.70 -8.19 4.66
C SER A 42 -5.17 -8.41 5.05
N ARG A 43 -5.45 -8.87 6.28
CA ARG A 43 -6.83 -9.04 6.78
C ARG A 43 -7.60 -7.73 6.89
N PHE A 44 -6.91 -6.60 7.05
CA PHE A 44 -7.49 -5.26 7.09
C PHE A 44 -7.49 -4.58 5.72
N HIS A 45 -7.42 -5.35 4.62
CA HIS A 45 -7.44 -4.80 3.27
C HIS A 45 -8.67 -3.94 2.96
N ALA A 46 -9.82 -4.21 3.59
CA ALA A 46 -11.00 -3.37 3.44
C ALA A 46 -10.79 -1.94 3.98
N LEU A 47 -10.03 -1.78 5.07
CA LEU A 47 -9.78 -0.48 5.72
C LEU A 47 -8.52 0.20 5.22
N VAL A 48 -7.50 -0.57 4.82
CA VAL A 48 -6.21 -0.06 4.37
C VAL A 48 -5.88 -0.66 3.02
N LYS A 49 -5.64 0.21 2.06
CA LYS A 49 -5.37 -0.15 0.68
C LYS A 49 -4.15 0.61 0.15
N PRO A 50 -3.47 0.11 -0.89
CA PRO A 50 -2.40 0.87 -1.53
C PRO A 50 -3.00 2.14 -2.17
N VAL A 51 -2.45 3.31 -1.86
CA VAL A 51 -2.98 4.61 -2.33
C VAL A 51 -2.09 5.20 -3.42
N THR A 52 -0.78 5.06 -3.28
CA THR A 52 0.19 5.56 -4.26
C THR A 52 1.45 4.72 -4.23
N LEU A 53 2.32 4.92 -5.22
CA LEU A 53 3.69 4.41 -5.21
C LEU A 53 4.69 5.54 -5.35
N ARG A 54 5.94 5.28 -4.94
CA ARG A 54 7.10 6.11 -5.26
C ARG A 54 8.24 5.25 -5.79
N PHE A 55 9.00 5.77 -6.72
CA PHE A 55 10.27 5.16 -7.12
C PHE A 55 11.33 5.58 -6.12
N VAL A 56 12.07 4.63 -5.56
CA VAL A 56 12.98 4.89 -4.44
C VAL A 56 14.33 4.24 -4.66
N LYS A 57 15.35 4.91 -4.13
CA LYS A 57 16.66 4.31 -3.86
C LYS A 57 16.67 3.91 -2.40
N PHE A 58 17.06 2.68 -2.12
CA PHE A 58 17.07 2.12 -0.78
C PHE A 58 18.35 1.32 -0.52
N GLN A 59 18.69 1.18 0.75
CA GLN A 59 19.79 0.34 1.21
C GLN A 59 19.25 -0.81 2.04
N LEU A 60 19.80 -2.00 1.82
CA LEU A 60 19.51 -3.18 2.62
C LEU A 60 20.40 -3.19 3.86
N TRP A 61 19.79 -3.27 5.04
CA TRP A 61 20.51 -3.30 6.32
C TRP A 61 20.27 -4.58 7.13
N ASP A 62 19.26 -5.38 6.78
CA ASP A 62 19.06 -6.73 7.32
C ASP A 62 18.72 -7.72 6.20
N LEU A 63 19.68 -8.60 5.90
CA LEU A 63 19.55 -9.64 4.88
C LEU A 63 18.58 -10.76 5.28
N ARG A 64 18.42 -11.04 6.58
CA ARG A 64 17.59 -12.16 7.06
C ARG A 64 16.11 -11.84 6.92
N ASN A 65 15.73 -10.63 7.30
CA ASN A 65 14.35 -10.17 7.26
C ASN A 65 14.04 -9.30 6.02
N GLY A 66 15.06 -8.99 5.21
CA GLY A 66 14.92 -8.14 4.03
C GLY A 66 14.57 -6.69 4.37
N TYR A 67 15.02 -6.18 5.52
CA TYR A 67 14.73 -4.80 5.90
C TYR A 67 15.59 -3.81 5.13
N ILE A 68 14.93 -2.72 4.73
CA ILE A 68 15.53 -1.66 3.94
C ILE A 68 15.35 -0.30 4.62
N SER A 69 16.19 0.64 4.21
CA SER A 69 16.04 2.07 4.49
C SER A 69 15.94 2.82 3.17
N ILE A 70 14.97 3.72 3.04
CA ILE A 70 14.81 4.54 1.83
C ILE A 70 15.75 5.74 1.95
N CYS A 71 16.66 5.88 1.00
CA CYS A 71 17.67 6.93 0.95
C CYS A 71 17.19 8.11 0.10
N GLU A 72 16.60 7.84 -1.06
CA GLU A 72 16.07 8.86 -1.98
C GLU A 72 14.71 8.45 -2.53
N GLN A 73 13.88 9.44 -2.84
CA GLN A 73 12.53 9.28 -3.38
C GLN A 73 12.41 9.96 -4.74
N ASP A 74 11.47 9.46 -5.55
CA ASP A 74 11.20 9.91 -6.92
C ASP A 74 12.43 9.82 -7.84
N CYS A 75 13.27 8.81 -7.60
CA CYS A 75 14.51 8.58 -8.33
C CYS A 75 14.50 7.23 -9.06
N ILE A 76 15.17 7.17 -10.21
CA ILE A 76 15.31 5.98 -11.06
C ILE A 76 16.82 5.70 -11.18
N PRO A 77 17.26 4.43 -11.26
CA PRO A 77 18.67 4.10 -11.41
C PRO A 77 19.28 4.80 -12.62
N SER A 78 20.32 5.62 -12.42
CA SER A 78 21.02 6.28 -13.52
C SER A 78 21.89 5.32 -14.33
N ASP A 79 22.32 4.23 -13.70
CA ASP A 79 23.15 3.20 -14.32
C ASP A 79 22.29 2.05 -14.92
N ARG A 80 22.63 1.64 -16.13
CA ARG A 80 21.99 0.55 -16.89
C ARG A 80 22.80 -0.75 -16.92
N THR A 81 23.96 -0.77 -16.26
CA THR A 81 24.79 -1.99 -16.18
C THR A 81 24.09 -3.05 -15.33
N GLU A 82 23.57 -2.64 -14.17
CA GLU A 82 22.92 -3.50 -13.17
C GLU A 82 21.39 -3.52 -13.25
N TYR A 83 20.75 -2.53 -13.87
CA TYR A 83 19.30 -2.44 -13.96
C TYR A 83 18.80 -2.38 -15.42
N ASP A 84 17.83 -3.23 -15.72
CA ASP A 84 17.06 -3.22 -16.96
C ASP A 84 15.81 -2.36 -16.80
N TYR A 85 15.72 -1.30 -17.60
CA TYR A 85 14.49 -0.56 -17.82
C TYR A 85 14.56 0.18 -19.16
N VAL A 86 13.41 0.33 -19.82
CA VAL A 86 13.28 1.16 -21.02
C VAL A 86 13.21 2.62 -20.57
N PRO A 87 14.16 3.48 -21.01
CA PRO A 87 14.07 4.90 -20.73
C PRO A 87 12.87 5.45 -21.50
N SER A 88 11.92 6.05 -20.79
CA SER A 88 11.28 7.22 -21.36
C SER A 88 12.14 8.40 -20.96
N ASP A 89 12.54 9.24 -21.90
CA ASP A 89 13.23 10.53 -21.65
C ASP A 89 12.32 11.54 -20.90
N ILE A 90 11.36 11.04 -20.15
CA ILE A 90 10.27 11.72 -19.48
C ILE A 90 10.58 11.64 -17.99
N LYS A 91 10.84 12.80 -17.39
CA LYS A 91 10.46 13.10 -16.00
C LYS A 91 9.08 13.74 -16.14
N PRO A 92 7.97 13.16 -15.66
CA PRO A 92 7.77 12.32 -14.45
C PRO A 92 8.01 10.79 -14.62
N PRO A 93 7.95 10.00 -13.52
CA PRO A 93 8.26 8.56 -13.49
C PRO A 93 7.70 7.69 -14.63
N PRO A 94 8.40 6.58 -14.96
CA PRO A 94 8.15 5.71 -16.12
C PRO A 94 6.77 5.04 -16.10
N MET A 95 6.14 4.97 -14.93
CA MET A 95 4.75 4.55 -14.75
C MET A 95 4.06 5.49 -13.75
N PRO A 96 2.90 6.07 -14.12
CA PRO A 96 2.10 6.84 -13.19
C PRO A 96 1.61 5.99 -12.01
N PRO A 97 1.60 6.54 -10.77
CA PRO A 97 1.13 5.82 -9.60
C PRO A 97 -0.29 5.26 -9.75
N GLU A 98 -1.19 6.02 -10.38
CA GLU A 98 -2.61 5.67 -10.54
C GLU A 98 -2.77 4.41 -11.38
N VAL A 99 -1.94 4.27 -12.43
CA VAL A 99 -1.95 3.12 -13.32
C VAL A 99 -1.50 1.87 -12.57
N PHE A 100 -0.40 1.95 -11.82
CA PHE A 100 0.09 0.81 -11.04
C PHE A 100 -0.93 0.36 -9.99
N ILE A 101 -1.54 1.30 -9.26
CA ILE A 101 -2.54 0.99 -8.23
C ILE A 101 -3.77 0.35 -8.87
N HIS A 102 -4.20 0.84 -10.04
CA HIS A 102 -5.29 0.22 -10.78
C HIS A 102 -4.99 -1.26 -11.09
N TYR A 103 -3.83 -1.57 -11.69
CA TYR A 103 -3.44 -2.97 -11.98
C TYR A 103 -3.19 -3.82 -10.73
N LEU A 104 -2.78 -3.22 -9.62
CA LEU A 104 -2.55 -3.95 -8.37
C LEU A 104 -3.87 -4.29 -7.66
N GLU A 105 -4.87 -3.41 -7.70
CA GLU A 105 -6.17 -3.61 -7.05
C GLU A 105 -7.16 -4.40 -7.92
N HIS A 106 -7.18 -4.11 -9.22
CA HIS A 106 -8.15 -4.69 -10.15
C HIS A 106 -7.50 -5.88 -10.87
N ASP A 107 -8.12 -7.05 -10.73
CA ASP A 107 -7.79 -8.24 -11.52
C ASP A 107 -8.32 -8.15 -12.96
N GLU A 108 -8.59 -6.93 -13.42
CA GLU A 108 -8.86 -6.66 -14.82
C GLU A 108 -7.54 -6.79 -15.55
N GLY A 109 -7.13 -8.04 -15.74
CA GLY A 109 -6.08 -8.41 -16.66
C GLY A 109 -6.31 -7.62 -17.95
N ASP A 110 -5.23 -7.02 -18.45
CA ASP A 110 -5.28 -6.28 -19.70
C ASP A 110 -6.14 -7.04 -20.72
N ILE A 111 -7.06 -6.33 -21.39
CA ILE A 111 -7.92 -6.85 -22.47
C ILE A 111 -7.06 -7.61 -23.51
N SER A 112 -5.77 -7.30 -23.59
CA SER A 112 -4.76 -8.08 -24.30
C SER A 112 -3.80 -8.80 -23.32
N PRO A 113 -3.84 -10.13 -23.21
CA PRO A 113 -2.91 -10.90 -22.39
C PRO A 113 -1.45 -10.82 -22.88
N LEU A 114 -1.20 -10.19 -24.03
CA LEU A 114 0.11 -9.98 -24.63
C LEU A 114 0.63 -8.54 -24.44
N ARG A 115 -0.12 -7.67 -23.77
CA ARG A 115 0.33 -6.30 -23.51
C ARG A 115 1.48 -6.34 -22.50
N ASN A 116 2.60 -5.76 -22.91
CA ASN A 116 3.84 -5.69 -22.15
C ASN A 116 4.44 -4.28 -22.32
N HIS A 117 3.64 -3.28 -21.95
CA HIS A 117 3.98 -1.87 -22.07
C HIS A 117 4.66 -1.34 -20.80
N TRP A 118 4.24 -1.85 -19.65
CA TRP A 118 4.54 -1.31 -18.33
C TRP A 118 5.72 -2.01 -17.67
N LEU A 119 5.77 -3.34 -17.73
CA LEU A 119 6.83 -4.18 -17.18
C LEU A 119 8.24 -3.83 -17.70
N PRO A 120 8.46 -3.45 -18.98
CA PRO A 120 9.79 -3.08 -19.46
C PRO A 120 10.25 -1.72 -18.90
N ARG A 121 9.32 -0.88 -18.45
CA ARG A 121 9.59 0.48 -17.94
C ARG A 121 9.92 0.50 -16.45
N LEU A 122 9.59 -0.56 -15.72
CA LEU A 122 9.94 -0.70 -14.31
C LEU A 122 11.42 -1.08 -14.16
N PRO A 123 12.14 -0.53 -13.16
CA PRO A 123 13.53 -0.89 -12.89
C PRO A 123 13.60 -2.34 -12.41
N LYS A 124 14.25 -3.21 -13.20
CA LYS A 124 14.49 -4.61 -12.88
C LYS A 124 15.98 -4.83 -12.66
N LYS A 125 16.36 -5.33 -11.48
CA LYS A 125 17.76 -5.72 -11.24
C LYS A 125 18.13 -6.92 -12.13
N ARG A 126 19.28 -6.85 -12.79
CA ARG A 126 19.81 -7.91 -13.66
C ARG A 126 20.44 -9.04 -12.86
N ARG A 127 20.21 -10.27 -13.33
CA ARG A 127 20.96 -11.52 -13.04
C ARG A 127 21.02 -12.01 -11.58
N THR A 128 20.83 -11.16 -10.57
CA THR A 128 20.95 -11.53 -9.16
C THR A 128 19.85 -10.91 -8.30
N ARG A 129 19.51 -11.61 -7.21
CA ARG A 129 18.64 -11.09 -6.15
C ARG A 129 19.38 -10.01 -5.38
N VAL A 130 18.70 -8.91 -5.03
CA VAL A 130 19.26 -7.86 -4.17
C VAL A 130 19.70 -8.47 -2.85
N ILE A 131 18.90 -9.36 -2.26
CA ILE A 131 19.22 -10.02 -0.97
C ILE A 131 20.46 -10.93 -1.06
N THR A 132 20.76 -11.50 -2.23
CA THR A 132 21.87 -12.47 -2.36
C THR A 132 23.19 -11.79 -2.73
N ASP A 133 23.13 -10.66 -3.42
CA ASP A 133 24.30 -9.98 -4.00
C ASP A 133 24.65 -8.68 -3.27
N ALA A 134 23.74 -8.14 -2.46
CA ALA A 134 24.02 -6.95 -1.69
C ALA A 134 24.98 -7.26 -0.54
N THR A 135 26.16 -6.64 -0.56
CA THR A 135 26.87 -6.31 0.68
C THR A 135 25.98 -5.38 1.50
N LEU A 136 25.95 -5.52 2.84
CA LEU A 136 25.21 -4.59 3.71
C LEU A 136 25.52 -3.14 3.31
N GLY A 137 24.49 -2.31 3.12
CA GLY A 137 24.64 -0.92 2.68
C GLY A 137 24.79 -0.71 1.17
N SER A 138 24.66 -1.75 0.34
CA SER A 138 24.58 -1.59 -1.12
C SER A 138 23.31 -0.85 -1.52
N ASP A 139 23.48 0.16 -2.36
CA ASP A 139 22.41 0.96 -2.94
C ASP A 139 21.63 0.14 -3.98
N ALA A 140 20.31 0.07 -3.83
CA ALA A 140 19.40 -0.57 -4.77
C ALA A 140 18.20 0.32 -5.08
N TRP A 141 17.52 0.04 -6.19
CA TRP A 141 16.35 0.80 -6.62
C TRP A 141 15.12 -0.08 -6.72
N GLY A 142 13.96 0.52 -6.51
CA GLY A 142 12.69 -0.17 -6.64
C GLY A 142 11.50 0.75 -6.48
N ILE A 143 10.35 0.12 -6.31
CA ILE A 143 9.07 0.78 -6.08
C ILE A 143 8.66 0.60 -4.62
N HIS A 144 8.31 1.69 -3.94
CA HIS A 144 7.75 1.70 -2.60
C HIS A 144 6.25 1.93 -2.68
N ILE A 145 5.47 0.97 -2.17
CA ILE A 145 4.01 1.06 -2.09
C ILE A 145 3.67 1.79 -0.80
N ILE A 146 2.94 2.90 -0.94
CA ILE A 146 2.43 3.69 0.18
C ILE A 146 0.97 3.30 0.40
N GLU A 147 0.70 2.75 1.58
CA GLU A 147 -0.64 2.38 2.01
C GLU A 147 -1.36 3.56 2.67
N GLY A 148 -2.68 3.56 2.59
CA GLY A 148 -3.51 4.54 3.27
C GLY A 148 -4.93 4.03 3.51
N PRO A 149 -5.74 4.80 4.25
CA PRO A 149 -7.09 4.41 4.59
C PRO A 149 -8.00 4.40 3.34
N ASN A 150 -8.83 3.37 3.22
CA ASN A 150 -9.87 3.31 2.21
C ASN A 150 -10.99 4.29 2.56
N ARG A 151 -10.97 5.45 1.89
CA ARG A 151 -11.87 6.58 2.17
C ARG A 151 -13.35 6.21 2.07
N GLU A 152 -13.70 5.33 1.13
CA GLU A 152 -15.09 4.92 0.90
C GLU A 152 -15.61 4.04 2.04
N VAL A 153 -14.85 3.03 2.44
CA VAL A 153 -15.22 2.15 3.55
C VAL A 153 -15.27 2.94 4.86
N VAL A 154 -14.28 3.81 5.09
CA VAL A 154 -14.27 4.71 6.25
C VAL A 154 -15.54 5.57 6.27
N PHE A 155 -15.91 6.16 5.14
CA PHE A 155 -17.11 6.98 5.02
C PHE A 155 -18.38 6.19 5.40
N TRP A 156 -18.57 5.01 4.83
CA TRP A 156 -19.74 4.17 5.12
C TRP A 156 -19.80 3.70 6.58
N VAL A 157 -18.66 3.33 7.17
CA VAL A 157 -18.58 2.95 8.60
C VAL A 157 -18.94 4.14 9.50
N CYS A 158 -18.42 5.32 9.21
CA CYS A 158 -18.76 6.54 9.95
C CYS A 158 -20.26 6.85 9.83
N LEU A 159 -20.82 6.81 8.62
CA LEU A 159 -22.22 7.07 8.37
C LEU A 159 -23.13 6.07 9.10
N ALA A 160 -22.82 4.77 9.00
CA ALA A 160 -23.58 3.72 9.67
C ALA A 160 -23.55 3.86 11.20
N THR A 161 -22.41 4.26 11.77
CA THR A 161 -22.29 4.44 13.22
C THR A 161 -23.07 5.66 13.70
N ILE A 162 -23.05 6.77 12.93
CA ILE A 162 -23.88 7.94 13.22
C ILE A 162 -25.37 7.55 13.16
N ALA A 163 -25.82 6.86 12.12
CA ALA A 163 -27.21 6.40 12.02
C ALA A 163 -27.60 5.50 13.20
N ALA A 164 -26.76 4.54 13.57
CA ALA A 164 -27.00 3.65 14.71
C ALA A 164 -27.07 4.41 16.03
N SER A 165 -26.24 5.43 16.23
CA SER A 165 -26.26 6.26 17.45
C SER A 165 -27.57 7.05 17.60
N VAL A 166 -28.11 7.57 16.50
CA VAL A 166 -29.39 8.28 16.47
C VAL A 166 -30.53 7.32 16.83
N VAL A 167 -30.54 6.13 16.20
CA VAL A 167 -31.54 5.10 16.49
C VAL A 167 -31.47 4.67 17.95
N ALA A 168 -30.27 4.43 18.49
CA ALA A 168 -30.08 4.05 19.88
C ALA A 168 -30.56 5.15 20.84
N GLY A 169 -30.27 6.43 20.55
CA GLY A 169 -30.74 7.56 21.34
C GLY A 169 -32.27 7.67 21.35
N VAL A 170 -32.90 7.57 20.18
CA VAL A 170 -34.37 7.62 20.04
C VAL A 170 -35.04 6.45 20.76
N LEU A 171 -34.53 5.23 20.58
CA LEU A 171 -35.06 4.05 21.26
C LEU A 171 -34.91 4.16 22.78
N TRP A 172 -33.76 4.65 23.27
CA TRP A 172 -33.53 4.83 24.70
C TRP A 172 -34.49 5.86 25.30
N SER A 173 -34.61 7.02 24.67
CA SER A 173 -35.52 8.08 25.13
C SER A 173 -36.98 7.63 25.09
N GLY A 174 -37.39 6.87 24.07
CA GLY A 174 -38.75 6.33 23.95
C GLY A 174 -39.06 5.25 25.00
N LEU A 175 -38.12 4.34 25.28
CA LEU A 175 -38.33 3.23 26.22
C LEU A 175 -38.19 3.63 27.69
N ARG A 176 -37.28 4.56 28.00
CA ARG A 176 -36.97 4.99 29.38
C ARG A 176 -37.64 6.30 29.79
N ALA A 177 -38.31 6.99 28.87
CA ALA A 177 -38.82 8.35 29.06
C ALA A 177 -37.73 9.33 29.55
N ASP A 178 -36.46 9.02 29.31
CA ASP A 178 -35.29 9.76 29.75
C ASP A 178 -34.57 10.34 28.53
N VAL A 179 -34.95 11.58 28.20
CA VAL A 179 -34.39 12.34 27.08
C VAL A 179 -32.93 12.72 27.34
N PRO A 180 -32.56 13.25 28.53
CA PRO A 180 -31.15 13.56 28.84
C PRO A 180 -30.23 12.34 28.73
N GLY A 181 -30.64 11.18 29.26
CA GLY A 181 -29.84 9.96 29.19
C GLY A 181 -29.65 9.44 27.76
N GLY A 182 -30.71 9.44 26.95
CA GLY A 182 -30.65 8.99 25.55
C GLY A 182 -29.77 9.89 24.68
N MET A 183 -29.86 11.21 24.87
CA MET A 183 -28.99 12.17 24.18
C MET A 183 -27.53 12.04 24.62
N GLY A 184 -27.28 11.79 25.91
CA GLY A 184 -25.94 11.51 26.43
C GLY A 184 -25.28 10.30 25.77
N ILE A 185 -25.97 9.16 25.73
CA ILE A 185 -25.48 7.93 25.09
C ILE A 185 -25.26 8.14 23.58
N GLY A 186 -26.20 8.80 22.90
CA GLY A 186 -26.07 9.12 21.47
C GLY A 186 -24.82 9.97 21.19
N SER A 187 -24.59 11.02 21.99
CA SER A 187 -23.43 11.90 21.82
C SER A 187 -22.09 11.19 22.03
N LEU A 188 -22.00 10.31 23.04
CA LEU A 188 -20.81 9.49 23.27
C LEU A 188 -20.57 8.52 22.10
N ALA A 189 -21.63 7.86 21.61
CA ALA A 189 -21.54 6.92 20.51
C ALA A 189 -21.08 7.59 19.19
N VAL A 190 -21.53 8.81 18.89
CA VAL A 190 -21.06 9.59 17.72
C VAL A 190 -19.59 9.99 17.85
N ALA A 191 -19.09 10.21 19.07
CA ALA A 191 -17.71 10.61 19.30
C ALA A 191 -16.70 9.45 19.16
N VAL A 192 -17.14 8.18 19.26
CA VAL A 192 -16.23 7.03 19.18
C VAL A 192 -15.56 6.86 17.81
N PRO A 193 -16.28 6.85 16.66
CA PRO A 193 -15.65 6.68 15.35
C PRO A 193 -14.54 7.70 15.01
N PRO A 194 -14.73 9.02 15.17
CA PRO A 194 -13.66 9.97 14.89
C PRO A 194 -12.47 9.83 15.86
N ALA A 195 -12.70 9.47 17.13
CA ALA A 195 -11.62 9.21 18.08
C ALA A 195 -10.81 7.95 17.69
N VAL A 196 -11.50 6.86 17.32
CA VAL A 196 -10.86 5.63 16.84
C VAL A 196 -10.10 5.89 15.54
N LEU A 197 -10.68 6.66 14.62
CA LEU A 197 -10.04 7.02 13.37
C LEU A 197 -8.82 7.91 13.60
N ALA A 198 -8.88 8.86 14.54
CA ALA A 198 -7.73 9.68 14.90
C ALA A 198 -6.59 8.83 15.47
N ILE A 199 -6.89 7.92 16.42
CA ILE A 199 -5.90 6.98 16.98
C ILE A 199 -5.30 6.13 15.86
N PHE A 200 -6.14 5.62 14.95
CA PHE A 200 -5.70 4.83 13.82
C PHE A 200 -4.81 5.62 12.86
N LEU A 201 -5.20 6.84 12.51
CA LEU A 201 -4.42 7.73 11.66
C LEU A 201 -3.11 8.17 12.31
N PHE A 202 -3.05 8.41 13.62
CA PHE A 202 -1.79 8.70 14.30
C PHE A 202 -0.86 7.49 14.32
N ARG A 203 -1.42 6.30 14.52
CA ARG A 203 -0.66 5.06 14.44
C ARG A 203 -0.16 4.80 13.01
N MET A 204 -0.92 5.19 11.99
CA MET A 204 -0.51 5.08 10.59
C MET A 204 0.33 6.26 10.08
N GLY A 205 0.21 7.46 10.64
CA GLY A 205 0.90 8.67 10.18
C GLY A 205 2.38 8.70 10.55
N GLY A 206 2.83 7.72 11.35
CA GLY A 206 4.24 7.37 11.50
C GLY A 206 4.79 6.44 10.41
N LEU A 207 4.00 6.06 9.38
CA LEU A 207 4.39 5.14 8.28
C LEU A 207 5.12 5.84 7.12
#